data_AF-A0A940NUN5-F1
#
_entry.id   AF-A0A940NUN5-F1
#
_cell.length_a   1.000
_cell.length_b   1.000
_cell.length_c   1.000
_cell.angle_alpha   90.00
_cell.angle_beta   90.00
_cell.angle_gamma   90.00
#
_symmetry.space_group_name_H-M   'P 1'
#
loop_
_entity.id
_entity.type
_entity.pdbx_description
1 polymer ?
#
loop_
_entity_poly.entity_id
_entity_poly.type
_entity_poly.pdbx_seq_one_letter_code
_entity_poly.pdbx_strand_id
1 'polypeptide(L)'
;AVVEMSANTGKGVEDLTAAVEGLLLRQDFDPAQPGLVTARQKDCVRRAVTAIEEACAALEMGLTYDALSVCIDEANDALLELTGGRATIDVVDRVFEKFCVGK
;
A
#
# COMPACT_ATOMS: atom_id res chain seq x y z
N ALA A 1 -8.42 8.49 23.68
CA ALA A 1 -9.65 9.01 24.31
C ALA A 1 -10.41 7.83 24.91
N VAL A 2 -11.10 8.03 26.03
CA VAL A 2 -12.02 7.02 26.61
C VAL A 2 -13.44 7.55 26.41
N VAL A 3 -14.34 6.71 25.90
CA VAL A 3 -15.75 7.05 25.63
C VAL A 3 -16.64 6.11 26.44
N GLU A 4 -17.57 6.65 27.22
CA GLU A 4 -18.59 5.85 27.92
C GLU A 4 -19.81 5.61 27.02
N MET A 5 -20.26 4.36 26.92
CA MET A 5 -21.42 4.01 26.10
C MET A 5 -22.28 2.92 26.72
N SER A 6 -23.53 2.84 26.27
CA SER A 6 -24.48 1.79 26.65
C SER A 6 -25.16 1.20 25.42
N ALA A 7 -24.81 -0.04 25.07
CA ALA A 7 -25.39 -0.75 23.94
C ALA A 7 -26.91 -0.95 24.07
N ASN A 8 -27.44 -1.06 25.29
CA ASN A 8 -28.86 -1.24 25.55
C ASN A 8 -29.69 0.03 25.28
N THR A 9 -29.11 1.22 25.49
CA THR A 9 -29.83 2.50 25.35
C THR A 9 -29.42 3.28 24.11
N GLY A 10 -28.34 2.88 23.43
CA GLY A 10 -27.74 3.61 22.30
C GLY A 10 -26.96 4.87 22.70
N LYS A 11 -26.87 5.19 24.01
CA LYS A 11 -26.13 6.35 24.49
C LYS A 11 -24.62 6.19 24.25
N GLY A 12 -23.97 7.24 23.76
CA GLY A 12 -22.53 7.30 23.53
C GLY A 12 -22.06 6.77 22.17
N VAL A 13 -22.98 6.35 21.28
CA VAL A 13 -22.62 5.89 19.92
C VAL A 13 -22.11 7.05 19.05
N GLU A 14 -22.70 8.24 19.18
CA GLU A 14 -22.27 9.45 18.47
C GLU A 14 -20.87 9.88 18.94
N ASP A 15 -20.64 9.88 20.25
CA ASP A 15 -19.34 10.20 20.84
C ASP A 15 -18.26 9.20 20.41
N LEU A 16 -18.60 7.91 20.32
CA LEU A 16 -17.71 6.88 19.79
C LEU A 16 -17.40 7.12 18.31
N THR A 17 -18.42 7.44 17.51
CA THR A 17 -18.26 7.75 16.08
C THR A 17 -17.28 8.90 15.90
N ALA A 18 -17.48 10.01 16.61
CA ALA A 18 -16.59 11.17 16.54
C ALA A 18 -15.16 10.84 16.99
N ALA A 19 -14.99 10.02 18.04
CA ALA A 19 -13.67 9.60 18.49
C ALA A 19 -12.96 8.70 17.46
N VAL A 20 -13.69 7.80 16.80
CA VAL A 20 -13.16 6.94 15.73
C VAL A 20 -12.79 7.77 14.50
N GLU A 21 -13.65 8.72 14.10
CA GLU A 21 -13.38 9.66 13.01
C GLU A 21 -12.12 10.47 13.30
N GLY A 22 -11.96 11.03 14.50
CA GLY A 22 -10.74 11.77 14.87
C GLY A 22 -9.47 10.92 14.91
N LEU A 23 -9.58 9.60 15.08
CA LEU A 23 -8.44 8.68 15.08
C LEU A 23 -8.07 8.18 13.67
N LEU A 24 -9.08 7.90 12.84
CA LEU A 24 -8.90 7.21 11.56
C LEU A 24 -8.91 8.17 10.37
N LEU A 25 -9.64 9.28 10.45
CA LEU A 25 -9.69 10.29 9.39
C LEU A 25 -8.56 11.28 9.61
N ARG A 26 -7.52 11.10 8.82
CA ARG A 26 -6.51 12.13 8.59
C ARG A 26 -7.17 13.31 7.88
N GLN A 27 -6.98 14.54 8.37
CA GLN A 27 -7.60 15.74 7.76
C GLN A 27 -7.17 15.98 6.31
N ASP A 28 -6.09 15.34 5.89
CA ASP A 28 -5.49 15.35 4.56
C ASP A 28 -5.92 14.18 3.66
N PHE A 29 -6.85 13.32 4.11
CA PHE A 29 -7.37 12.24 3.27
C PHE A 29 -8.41 12.75 2.27
N ASP A 30 -8.01 12.87 1.01
CA ASP A 30 -8.89 13.18 -0.12
C ASP A 30 -9.22 11.90 -0.90
N PRO A 31 -10.46 11.37 -0.83
CA PRO A 31 -10.85 10.16 -1.56
C PRO A 31 -10.85 10.34 -3.09
N ALA A 32 -10.79 11.58 -3.60
CA ALA A 32 -10.67 11.85 -5.03
C ALA A 32 -9.22 11.74 -5.54
N GLN A 33 -8.22 11.71 -4.65
CA GLN A 33 -6.82 11.56 -5.06
C GLN A 33 -6.50 10.09 -5.40
N PRO A 34 -5.70 9.85 -6.45
CA PRO A 34 -5.20 8.52 -6.75
C PRO A 34 -4.39 7.99 -5.55
N GLY A 35 -4.78 6.83 -5.03
CA GLY A 35 -4.15 6.22 -3.87
C GLY A 35 -3.83 4.74 -4.08
N LEU A 36 -2.98 4.21 -3.21
CA LEU A 36 -2.73 2.76 -3.14
C LEU A 36 -3.86 2.14 -2.33
N VAL A 37 -4.75 1.40 -3.00
CA VAL A 37 -6.01 0.90 -2.43
C VAL A 37 -5.85 -0.50 -1.84
N THR A 38 -4.85 -1.26 -2.30
CA THR A 38 -4.62 -2.65 -1.86
C THR A 38 -3.27 -2.80 -1.16
N ALA A 39 -3.20 -3.77 -0.23
CA ALA A 39 -1.94 -4.16 0.41
C ALA A 39 -0.87 -4.57 -0.62
N ARG A 40 -1.29 -5.20 -1.73
CA ARG A 40 -0.40 -5.58 -2.84
C ARG A 40 0.23 -4.35 -3.50
N GLN A 41 -0.58 -3.35 -3.85
CA GLN A 41 -0.09 -2.10 -4.44
C GLN A 41 0.88 -1.39 -3.51
N LYS A 42 0.54 -1.32 -2.20
CA LYS A 42 1.43 -0.75 -1.17
C LYS A 42 2.77 -1.49 -1.10
N ASP A 43 2.75 -2.81 -1.13
CA ASP A 43 3.98 -3.61 -1.07
C ASP A 43 4.86 -3.41 -2.31
N CYS A 44 4.27 -3.38 -3.51
CA CYS A 44 4.99 -3.12 -4.76
C CYS A 44 5.71 -1.77 -4.72
N VAL A 45 5.01 -0.70 -4.31
CA VAL A 45 5.62 0.63 -4.19
C VAL A 45 6.70 0.66 -3.11
N ARG A 46 6.47 0.01 -1.96
CA ARG A 46 7.47 -0.09 -0.90
C ARG A 46 8.76 -0.77 -1.39
N ARG A 47 8.65 -1.91 -2.08
CA ARG A 47 9.81 -2.61 -2.66
C ARG A 47 10.55 -1.74 -3.67
N ALA A 48 9.81 -1.07 -4.57
CA ALA A 48 10.42 -0.16 -5.54
C ALA A 48 11.20 0.99 -4.86
N VAL A 49 10.63 1.61 -3.82
CA VAL A 49 11.31 2.67 -3.06
C VAL A 49 12.58 2.14 -2.39
N THR A 50 12.50 1.00 -1.69
CA THR A 50 13.66 0.40 -1.04
C THR A 50 14.78 0.08 -2.03
N ALA A 51 14.46 -0.49 -3.19
CA ALA A 51 15.45 -0.80 -4.21
C ALA A 51 16.11 0.47 -4.79
N ILE A 52 15.36 1.57 -4.96
CA ILE A 52 15.94 2.86 -5.36
C ILE A 52 16.82 3.46 -4.27
N GLU A 53 16.43 3.37 -3.00
CA GLU A 53 17.26 3.81 -1.87
C GLU A 53 18.59 3.04 -1.83
N GLU A 54 18.54 1.72 -2.06
CA GLU A 54 19.73 0.88 -2.17
C GLU A 54 20.62 1.26 -3.37
N ALA A 55 20.03 1.54 -4.53
CA ALA A 55 20.77 2.01 -5.70
C ALA A 55 21.48 3.35 -5.44
N CYS A 56 20.81 4.29 -4.77
CA CYS A 56 21.40 5.56 -4.36
C CYS A 56 22.56 5.37 -3.39
N ALA A 57 22.38 4.52 -2.38
CA ALA A 57 23.46 4.19 -1.43
C ALA A 57 24.65 3.51 -2.13
N ALA A 58 24.40 2.59 -3.06
CA ALA A 58 25.43 1.92 -3.85
C ALA A 58 26.26 2.91 -4.69
N LEU A 59 25.60 3.91 -5.29
CA LEU A 59 26.26 4.98 -6.02
C LEU A 59 27.16 5.82 -5.12
N GLU A 60 26.67 6.21 -3.94
CA GLU A 60 27.43 6.99 -2.96
C GLU A 60 28.64 6.22 -2.42
N MET A 61 28.53 4.91 -2.26
CA MET A 61 29.61 4.02 -1.83
C MET A 61 30.63 3.71 -2.95
N GLY A 62 30.40 4.19 -4.17
CA GLY A 62 31.29 3.92 -5.32
C GLY A 62 31.30 2.46 -5.76
N LEU A 63 30.19 1.74 -5.55
CA LEU A 63 30.03 0.37 -6.05
C LEU A 63 30.00 0.34 -7.58
N THR A 64 30.22 -0.84 -8.15
CA THR A 64 30.20 -1.03 -9.61
C THR A 64 28.80 -0.79 -10.17
N TYR A 65 28.74 -0.32 -11.41
CA TYR A 65 27.46 -0.10 -12.10
C TYR A 65 26.61 -1.37 -12.24
N ASP A 66 27.24 -2.55 -12.22
CA ASP A 66 26.52 -3.84 -12.20
C ASP A 66 25.63 -3.97 -10.96
N ALA A 67 26.12 -3.55 -9.78
CA ALA A 67 25.35 -3.57 -8.54
C ALA A 67 24.18 -2.58 -8.59
N LEU A 68 24.38 -1.40 -9.18
CA LEU A 68 23.32 -0.41 -9.37
C LEU A 68 22.25 -0.92 -10.34
N SER A 69 22.65 -1.59 -11.43
CA SER A 69 21.71 -2.13 -12.41
C SER A 69 20.76 -3.15 -11.78
N VAL A 70 21.26 -4.01 -10.89
CA VAL A 70 20.44 -4.99 -10.17
C VAL A 70 19.36 -4.30 -9.33
N CYS A 71 19.72 -3.28 -8.54
CA CYS A 71 18.75 -2.53 -7.74
C CYS A 71 17.70 -1.82 -8.60
N ILE A 72 18.10 -1.26 -9.75
CA ILE A 72 17.18 -0.61 -10.70
C ILE A 72 16.22 -1.62 -11.32
N ASP A 73 16.72 -2.80 -11.70
CA ASP A 73 15.91 -3.87 -12.27
C ASP A 73 14.88 -4.38 -11.25
N GLU A 74 15.26 -4.51 -9.97
CA GLU A 74 14.34 -4.86 -8.89
C GLU A 74 13.24 -3.82 -8.69
N ALA A 75 13.58 -2.52 -8.74
CA ALA A 75 12.59 -1.46 -8.68
C ALA A 75 11.62 -1.52 -9.87
N ASN A 76 12.15 -1.75 -11.07
CA ASN A 76 11.35 -1.88 -12.29
C ASN A 76 10.39 -3.09 -12.22
N ASP A 77 10.86 -4.24 -11.74
CA ASP A 77 10.03 -5.44 -11.58
C ASP A 77 8.88 -5.22 -10.59
N ALA A 78 9.13 -4.53 -9.48
CA ALA A 78 8.07 -4.17 -8.53
C ALA A 78 7.02 -3.23 -9.16
N LEU A 79 7.42 -2.29 -10.02
CA LEU A 79 6.50 -1.40 -10.74
C LEU A 79 5.74 -2.12 -11.87
N LEU A 80 6.38 -3.08 -12.54
CA LEU A 80 5.71 -3.94 -13.53
C LEU A 80 4.67 -4.84 -12.87
N GLU A 81 4.93 -5.34 -11.67
CA GLU A 81 3.93 -6.08 -10.89
C GLU A 81 2.77 -5.15 -10.44
N LEU A 82 3.08 -3.91 -10.04
CA LEU A 82 2.07 -2.92 -9.66
C LEU A 82 1.09 -2.64 -10.81
N THR A 83 1.64 -2.43 -12.01
CA THR A 83 0.90 -2.06 -13.22
C THR A 83 0.30 -3.26 -13.97
N GLY A 84 0.72 -4.49 -13.63
CA GLY A 84 0.33 -5.71 -14.33
C GLY A 84 1.14 -6.01 -15.60
N GLY A 85 2.18 -5.21 -15.90
CA GLY A 85 3.13 -5.49 -16.99
C GLY A 85 3.95 -6.76 -16.77
N ARG A 86 4.06 -7.23 -15.52
CA ARG A 86 4.66 -8.52 -15.16
C ARG A 86 3.93 -9.10 -13.94
N ALA A 87 2.76 -9.71 -14.16
CA ALA A 87 2.01 -10.41 -13.13
C ALA A 87 2.32 -11.92 -13.18
N THR A 88 2.59 -12.54 -12.02
CA THR A 88 2.71 -14.00 -11.93
C THR A 88 1.32 -14.65 -11.96
N ILE A 89 1.25 -15.93 -12.34
CA ILE A 89 0.01 -16.72 -12.30
C ILE A 89 -0.62 -16.67 -10.90
N ASP A 90 0.19 -16.80 -9.85
CA ASP A 90 -0.29 -16.72 -8.45
C ASP A 90 -0.92 -15.35 -8.10
N VAL A 91 -0.36 -14.25 -8.63
CA VAL A 91 -0.92 -12.90 -8.40
C VAL A 91 -2.23 -12.74 -9.15
N VAL A 92 -2.32 -13.25 -10.37
CA VAL A 92 -3.54 -13.26 -11.19
C VAL A 92 -4.64 -14.06 -10.47
N ASP A 93 -4.36 -15.29 -10.09
CA ASP A 93 -5.32 -16.19 -9.44
C ASP A 93 -5.85 -15.59 -8.14
N ARG A 94 -4.96 -15.05 -7.29
CA ARG A 94 -5.34 -14.43 -6.01
C ARG A 94 -6.17 -13.15 -6.16
N VAL A 95 -6.03 -12.44 -7.28
CA VAL A 95 -6.89 -11.30 -7.60
C VAL A 95 -8.27 -11.81 -8.00
N PHE A 96 -8.35 -12.79 -8.89
CA PHE A 96 -9.62 -13.32 -9.43
C PHE A 96 -10.43 -14.17 -8.43
N GLU A 97 -9.80 -14.80 -7.43
CA GLU A 97 -10.50 -15.46 -6.31
C GLU A 97 -11.48 -14.52 -5.58
N LYS A 98 -11.22 -13.22 -5.59
CA LYS A 98 -12.05 -12.22 -4.91
C LYS A 98 -13.16 -11.66 -5.79
N PHE A 99 -13.25 -12.07 -7.05
CA PHE A 99 -14.32 -11.63 -7.95
C PHE A 99 -15.48 -12.61 -7.91
N CYS A 100 -16.70 -12.06 -7.93
CA CYS A 100 -17.89 -12.87 -8.16
C CYS A 100 -17.80 -13.53 -9.55
N VAL A 101 -18.31 -14.76 -9.66
CA VAL A 101 -18.36 -15.49 -10.93
C VAL A 101 -19.20 -14.70 -11.95
N GLY A 102 -18.63 -14.46 -13.14
CA GLY A 102 -19.30 -13.74 -14.23
C GLY A 102 -18.88 -12.28 -14.42
N LYS A 103 -17.76 -11.85 -13.83
CA LYS A 103 -17.11 -10.56 -14.12
C LYS A 103 -15.91 -10.72 -15.05
#